data_AF-A0A2G5PBA0-F1
#
_entry.id   AF-A0A2G5PBA0-F1
#
_cell.length_a   1.000
_cell.length_b   1.000
_cell.length_c   1.000
_cell.angle_alpha   90.00
_cell.angle_beta   90.00
_cell.angle_gamma   90.00
#
_symmetry.space_group_name_H-M   'P 1'
#
loop_
_entity.id
_entity.type
_entity.pdbx_description
1 polymer ?
#
loop_
_entity_poly.entity_id
_entity_poly.type
_entity_poly.pdbx_seq_one_letter_code
_entity_poly.pdbx_strand_id
1 'polypeptide(L)'
;MEEPFVGSEALAAGITRHQLRTRYMAIHWGVYVTVGTEPTPVLRAKAAWLRSRRRGVLAGFSAAAMHGARWIDSDQPACVIDENHRPERGIVVWRDDVLDDEIWLIDGIRVTNPIRTAIDLACRFPPKVSIPAIDALLRATKRTRADVLAALPRHAGRKGIVRARKAIALVDGAAQSRKETWLRLLFLKAGYPWPEAQCIVYDDFGAEIGHVDGGWRDRKIGYEYQGEHHTDIEQLTYDIRRVDAMREMGWIILQFTCRDGTAAILARLAKAWAAQSGSGVEDRSAM
;
A
#
# COMPACT_ATOMS: atom_id res chain seq x y z
N MET A 1 2.12 -26.43 -12.53
CA MET A 1 1.24 -26.01 -11.42
C MET A 1 1.97 -24.86 -10.76
N GLU A 2 1.51 -23.63 -10.99
CA GLU A 2 2.21 -22.43 -10.49
C GLU A 2 1.99 -22.21 -8.99
N GLU A 3 1.00 -22.88 -8.41
CA GLU A 3 0.72 -22.86 -6.97
C GLU A 3 1.71 -23.73 -6.17
N PRO A 4 2.07 -23.32 -4.94
CA PRO A 4 2.93 -24.12 -4.08
C PRO A 4 2.18 -25.36 -3.57
N PHE A 5 2.90 -26.46 -3.36
CA PHE A 5 2.33 -27.72 -2.87
C PHE A 5 3.26 -28.43 -1.88
N VAL A 6 2.69 -29.34 -1.09
CA VAL A 6 3.44 -30.13 -0.10
C VAL A 6 4.09 -31.34 -0.78
N GLY A 7 5.41 -31.48 -0.64
CA GLY A 7 6.18 -32.53 -1.31
C GLY A 7 5.76 -33.94 -0.89
N SER A 8 5.47 -34.17 0.39
CA SER A 8 5.02 -35.49 0.87
C SER A 8 3.65 -35.90 0.30
N GLU A 9 2.76 -34.93 0.10
CA GLU A 9 1.44 -35.16 -0.50
C GLU A 9 1.58 -35.46 -2.00
N ALA A 10 2.45 -34.71 -2.70
CA ALA A 10 2.79 -34.97 -4.09
C ALA A 10 3.39 -36.37 -4.30
N LEU A 11 4.30 -36.80 -3.42
CA LEU A 11 4.86 -38.15 -3.45
C LEU A 11 3.78 -39.22 -3.25
N ALA A 12 2.86 -39.02 -2.31
CA ALA A 12 1.72 -39.91 -2.08
C ALA A 12 0.75 -39.95 -3.27
N ALA A 13 0.63 -38.84 -4.01
CA ALA A 13 -0.17 -38.71 -5.22
C ALA A 13 0.53 -39.24 -6.51
N GLY A 14 1.72 -39.83 -6.38
CA GLY A 14 2.40 -40.51 -7.49
C GLY A 14 3.52 -39.70 -8.18
N ILE A 15 3.85 -38.50 -7.71
CA ILE A 15 5.06 -37.80 -8.17
C ILE A 15 6.29 -38.55 -7.64
N THR A 16 7.25 -38.85 -8.51
CA THR A 16 8.48 -39.53 -8.09
C THR A 16 9.46 -38.57 -7.40
N ARG A 17 10.33 -39.09 -6.53
CA ARG A 17 11.44 -38.29 -5.95
C ARG A 17 12.34 -37.67 -7.01
N HIS A 18 12.52 -38.37 -8.15
CA HIS A 18 13.28 -37.83 -9.27
C HIS A 18 12.60 -36.59 -9.85
N GLN A 19 11.30 -36.65 -10.17
CA GLN A 19 10.53 -35.50 -10.64
C GLN A 19 10.54 -34.35 -9.62
N LEU A 20 10.37 -34.65 -8.31
CA LEU A 20 10.40 -33.65 -7.24
C LEU A 20 11.72 -32.87 -7.22
N ARG A 21 12.85 -33.55 -7.51
CA ARG A 21 14.19 -32.94 -7.52
C ARG A 21 14.51 -32.19 -8.82
N THR A 22 13.97 -32.61 -9.96
CA THR A 22 14.37 -32.06 -11.27
C THR A 22 13.38 -31.06 -11.85
N ARG A 23 12.09 -31.15 -11.50
CA ARG A 23 11.03 -30.29 -12.06
C ARG A 23 10.50 -29.24 -11.09
N TYR A 24 10.88 -29.35 -9.81
CA TYR A 24 10.39 -28.48 -8.75
C TYR A 24 11.53 -27.95 -7.88
N MET A 25 11.31 -26.78 -7.29
CA MET A 25 12.22 -26.11 -6.38
C MET A 25 11.54 -25.98 -5.02
N ALA A 26 12.26 -26.30 -3.94
CA ALA A 26 11.77 -26.07 -2.59
C ALA A 26 11.76 -24.56 -2.31
N ILE A 27 10.58 -24.01 -2.02
CA ILE A 27 10.44 -22.62 -1.56
C ILE A 27 10.58 -22.53 -0.03
N HIS A 28 10.05 -23.55 0.66
CA HIS A 28 10.13 -23.75 2.10
C HIS A 28 10.30 -25.25 2.38
N TRP A 29 10.60 -25.61 3.63
CA TRP A 29 10.79 -26.99 4.07
C TRP A 29 9.55 -27.83 3.75
N GLY A 30 9.72 -28.80 2.85
CA GLY A 30 8.65 -29.69 2.42
C GLY A 30 7.60 -29.04 1.51
N VAL A 31 7.80 -27.80 1.07
CA VAL A 31 6.90 -27.07 0.17
C VAL A 31 7.63 -26.69 -1.10
N TYR A 32 7.03 -27.01 -2.25
CA TYR A 32 7.65 -26.94 -3.56
C TYR A 32 6.83 -26.11 -4.53
N VAL A 33 7.49 -25.55 -5.53
CA VAL A 33 6.92 -24.88 -6.69
C VAL A 33 7.59 -25.41 -7.96
N THR A 34 6.96 -25.23 -9.13
CA THR A 34 7.61 -25.58 -10.40
C THR A 34 8.87 -24.75 -10.62
N VAL A 35 9.92 -25.36 -11.18
CA VAL A 35 11.16 -24.63 -11.53
C VAL A 35 10.83 -23.55 -12.55
N GLY A 36 11.38 -22.34 -12.35
CA GLY A 36 11.13 -21.18 -13.19
C GLY A 36 9.93 -20.33 -12.77
N THR A 37 9.14 -20.75 -11.77
CA THR A 37 8.08 -19.90 -11.20
C THR A 37 8.68 -18.73 -10.44
N GLU A 38 8.33 -17.51 -10.83
CA GLU A 38 8.69 -16.29 -10.10
C GLU A 38 7.87 -16.18 -8.81
N PRO A 39 8.50 -16.10 -7.62
CA PRO A 39 7.76 -16.03 -6.36
C PRO A 39 7.03 -14.69 -6.19
N THR A 40 5.70 -14.73 -6.27
CA THR A 40 4.85 -13.58 -5.92
C THR A 40 4.61 -13.52 -4.39
N PRO A 41 4.24 -12.35 -3.83
CA PRO A 41 3.86 -12.25 -2.42
C PRO A 41 2.73 -13.20 -2.01
N VAL A 42 1.73 -13.39 -2.88
CA VAL A 42 0.63 -14.34 -2.67
C VAL A 42 1.15 -15.78 -2.67
N LEU A 43 2.01 -16.14 -3.61
CA LEU A 43 2.61 -17.48 -3.66
C LEU A 43 3.41 -17.77 -2.39
N ARG A 44 4.22 -16.82 -1.91
CA ARG A 44 4.98 -16.97 -0.65
C ARG A 44 4.04 -17.11 0.55
N ALA A 45 2.96 -16.36 0.59
CA ALA A 45 1.94 -16.45 1.63
C ALA A 45 1.30 -17.85 1.67
N LYS A 46 0.85 -18.36 0.51
CA LYS A 46 0.30 -19.72 0.39
C LYS A 46 1.32 -20.78 0.79
N ALA A 47 2.57 -20.64 0.36
CA ALA A 47 3.65 -21.56 0.72
C ALA A 47 3.92 -21.59 2.23
N ALA A 48 3.91 -20.44 2.90
CA ALA A 48 4.07 -20.35 4.35
C ALA A 48 2.89 -21.01 5.11
N TRP A 49 1.66 -20.86 4.61
CA TRP A 49 0.50 -21.55 5.18
C TRP A 49 0.60 -23.08 5.04
N LEU A 50 1.02 -23.59 3.88
CA LEU A 50 1.27 -25.02 3.70
C LEU A 50 2.37 -25.53 4.65
N ARG A 51 3.45 -24.76 4.81
CA ARG A 51 4.53 -25.05 5.76
C ARG A 51 4.02 -25.13 7.20
N SER A 52 3.03 -24.30 7.57
CA SER A 52 2.35 -24.35 8.88
C SER A 52 1.44 -25.57 9.06
N ARG A 53 1.46 -26.53 8.12
CA ARG A 53 0.53 -27.66 8.03
C ARG A 53 -0.93 -27.20 8.02
N ARG A 54 -1.20 -26.09 7.33
CA ARG A 54 -2.53 -25.49 7.18
C ARG A 54 -3.18 -25.00 8.48
N ARG A 55 -2.40 -24.82 9.56
CA ARG A 55 -2.90 -24.37 10.87
C ARG A 55 -2.67 -22.90 11.16
N GLY A 56 -1.56 -22.35 10.67
CA GLY A 56 -1.17 -20.97 10.90
C GLY A 56 -2.14 -19.97 10.28
N VAL A 57 -2.13 -18.75 10.82
CA VAL A 57 -2.91 -17.62 10.31
C VAL A 57 -1.94 -16.68 9.59
N LEU A 58 -2.14 -16.45 8.30
CA LEU A 58 -1.34 -15.48 7.56
C LEU A 58 -1.58 -14.08 8.10
N ALA A 59 -0.50 -13.31 8.27
CA ALA A 59 -0.53 -11.99 8.89
C ALA A 59 0.37 -11.00 8.13
N GLY A 60 0.36 -9.73 8.51
CA GLY A 60 1.26 -8.71 7.95
C GLY A 60 1.22 -8.63 6.43
N PHE A 61 2.40 -8.63 5.78
CA PHE A 61 2.49 -8.56 4.32
C PHE A 61 1.92 -9.79 3.60
N SER A 62 1.92 -10.97 4.22
CA SER A 62 1.25 -12.15 3.64
C SER A 62 -0.26 -11.97 3.65
N ALA A 63 -0.84 -11.49 4.76
CA ALA A 63 -2.26 -11.18 4.80
C ALA A 63 -2.62 -10.04 3.84
N ALA A 64 -1.81 -8.97 3.79
CA ALA A 64 -2.03 -7.86 2.88
C ALA A 64 -2.04 -8.32 1.41
N ALA A 65 -1.10 -9.19 1.03
CA ALA A 65 -1.07 -9.79 -0.31
C ALA A 65 -2.33 -10.62 -0.60
N MET A 66 -2.78 -11.45 0.35
CA MET A 66 -4.02 -12.25 0.20
C MET A 66 -5.27 -11.37 0.08
N HIS A 67 -5.27 -10.19 0.70
CA HIS A 67 -6.34 -9.19 0.56
C HIS A 67 -6.25 -8.34 -0.73
N GLY A 68 -5.27 -8.62 -1.60
CA GLY A 68 -5.08 -7.92 -2.87
C GLY A 68 -4.34 -6.57 -2.77
N ALA A 69 -3.68 -6.29 -1.63
CA ALA A 69 -2.86 -5.09 -1.52
C ALA A 69 -1.68 -5.13 -2.50
N ARG A 70 -1.47 -4.03 -3.23
CA ARG A 70 -0.41 -3.88 -4.23
C ARG A 70 0.90 -3.37 -3.62
N TRP A 71 1.96 -3.36 -4.44
CA TRP A 71 3.29 -2.80 -4.15
C TRP A 71 4.02 -3.45 -2.96
N ILE A 72 3.80 -4.76 -2.81
CA ILE A 72 4.55 -5.62 -1.90
C ILE A 72 5.71 -6.21 -2.70
N ASP A 73 6.93 -6.00 -2.22
CA ASP A 73 8.14 -6.47 -2.90
C ASP A 73 8.16 -8.02 -2.93
N SER A 74 8.59 -8.61 -4.05
CA SER A 74 8.52 -10.07 -4.27
C SER A 74 9.47 -10.87 -3.36
N ASP A 75 10.47 -10.21 -2.78
CA ASP A 75 11.40 -10.76 -1.81
C ASP A 75 10.94 -10.57 -0.35
N GLN A 76 9.81 -9.88 -0.12
CA GLN A 76 9.24 -9.69 1.20
C GLN A 76 8.97 -11.05 1.87
N PRO A 77 9.56 -11.31 3.06
CA PRO A 77 9.32 -12.56 3.78
C PRO A 77 7.84 -12.79 4.09
N ALA A 78 7.40 -14.04 3.98
CA ALA A 78 6.04 -14.42 4.35
C ALA A 78 5.85 -14.31 5.87
N CYS A 79 4.76 -13.72 6.31
CA CYS A 79 4.44 -13.54 7.72
C CYS A 79 3.28 -14.45 8.13
N VAL A 80 3.48 -15.24 9.17
CA VAL A 80 2.48 -16.18 9.67
C VAL A 80 2.47 -16.19 11.20
N ILE A 81 1.28 -16.22 11.78
CA ILE A 81 1.08 -16.50 13.21
C ILE A 81 0.91 -18.02 13.32
N ASP A 82 1.90 -18.66 13.94
CA ASP A 82 2.02 -20.13 14.03
C ASP A 82 2.75 -20.48 15.34
N GLU A 83 2.37 -21.60 15.96
CA GLU A 83 3.05 -22.17 17.13
C GLU A 83 4.40 -22.80 16.75
N ASN A 84 4.57 -23.20 15.49
CA ASN A 84 5.83 -23.75 15.00
C ASN A 84 6.83 -22.66 14.63
N HIS A 85 7.62 -22.26 15.63
CA HIS A 85 8.64 -21.20 15.54
C HIS A 85 9.98 -21.62 14.95
N ARG A 86 10.11 -22.78 14.32
CA ARG A 86 11.39 -23.20 13.72
C ARG A 86 11.86 -22.13 12.70
N PRO A 87 13.07 -21.56 12.87
CA PRO A 87 13.59 -20.54 11.97
C PRO A 87 13.70 -21.07 10.54
N GLU A 88 13.29 -20.24 9.58
CA GLU A 88 13.32 -20.60 8.19
C GLU A 88 13.48 -19.36 7.32
N ARG A 89 14.38 -19.43 6.33
CA ARG A 89 14.65 -18.30 5.44
C ARG A 89 13.38 -17.93 4.67
N GLY A 90 13.05 -16.65 4.64
CA GLY A 90 11.87 -16.15 3.92
C GLY A 90 10.55 -16.34 4.65
N ILE A 91 10.56 -16.82 5.91
CA ILE A 91 9.39 -16.84 6.79
C ILE A 91 9.69 -16.05 8.06
N VAL A 92 8.74 -15.20 8.45
CA VAL A 92 8.71 -14.53 9.74
C VAL A 92 7.52 -15.08 10.52
N VAL A 93 7.81 -15.87 11.55
CA VAL A 93 6.77 -16.40 12.44
C VAL A 93 6.51 -15.40 13.56
N TRP A 94 5.24 -15.06 13.77
CA TRP A 94 4.80 -14.19 14.85
C TRP A 94 4.16 -15.00 15.97
N ARG A 95 4.42 -14.58 17.21
CA ARG A 95 3.70 -15.03 18.40
C ARG A 95 2.73 -13.93 18.78
N ASP A 96 1.47 -14.13 18.46
CA ASP A 96 0.36 -13.25 18.82
C ASP A 96 -0.88 -14.10 18.99
N ASP A 97 -1.75 -13.68 19.91
CA ASP A 97 -3.13 -14.14 19.93
C ASP A 97 -3.92 -13.38 18.86
N VAL A 98 -4.79 -14.12 18.17
CA VAL A 98 -5.71 -13.59 17.16
C VAL A 98 -7.10 -14.05 17.56
N LEU A 99 -8.01 -13.10 17.69
CA LEU A 99 -9.40 -13.39 18.05
C LEU A 99 -10.12 -14.00 16.84
N ASP A 100 -11.18 -14.77 17.09
CA ASP A 100 -11.91 -15.44 16.00
C ASP A 100 -12.50 -14.44 14.99
N ASP A 101 -12.96 -13.26 15.46
CA ASP A 101 -13.48 -12.18 14.60
C ASP A 101 -12.37 -11.44 13.83
N GLU A 102 -11.10 -11.69 14.17
CA GLU A 102 -9.93 -11.18 13.47
C GLU A 102 -9.42 -12.10 12.37
N ILE A 103 -10.05 -13.26 12.16
CA ILE A 103 -9.63 -14.25 11.16
C ILE A 103 -10.69 -14.35 10.06
N TRP A 104 -10.27 -14.15 8.82
CA TRP A 104 -11.07 -14.43 7.62
C TRP A 104 -10.51 -15.66 6.88
N LEU A 105 -11.37 -16.30 6.09
CA LEU A 105 -10.97 -17.34 5.15
C LEU A 105 -10.93 -16.77 3.73
N ILE A 106 -9.79 -16.87 3.07
CA ILE A 106 -9.61 -16.52 1.66
C ILE A 106 -9.09 -17.77 0.97
N ASP A 107 -9.86 -18.30 0.01
CA ASP A 107 -9.57 -19.59 -0.65
C ASP A 107 -9.30 -20.75 0.33
N GLY A 108 -10.03 -20.77 1.45
CA GLY A 108 -9.87 -21.76 2.53
C GLY A 108 -8.64 -21.55 3.43
N ILE A 109 -7.87 -20.48 3.21
CA ILE A 109 -6.68 -20.13 4.00
C ILE A 109 -7.06 -19.14 5.10
N ARG A 110 -6.57 -19.38 6.32
CA ARG A 110 -6.77 -18.48 7.47
C ARG A 110 -5.88 -17.25 7.33
N VAL A 111 -6.47 -16.07 7.33
CA VAL A 111 -5.79 -14.78 7.15
C VAL A 111 -6.31 -13.79 8.18
N THR A 112 -5.45 -12.97 8.77
CA THR A 112 -5.91 -11.84 9.60
C THR A 112 -6.80 -10.92 8.75
N ASN A 113 -7.92 -10.47 9.29
CA ASN A 113 -8.81 -9.56 8.58
C ASN A 113 -8.09 -8.24 8.22
N PRO A 114 -8.64 -7.39 7.33
CA PRO A 114 -7.94 -6.18 6.88
C PRO A 114 -7.58 -5.21 8.02
N ILE A 115 -8.45 -5.09 9.03
CA ILE A 115 -8.25 -4.18 10.16
C ILE A 115 -7.11 -4.68 11.06
N ARG A 116 -7.14 -5.96 11.44
CA ARG A 116 -6.06 -6.61 12.20
C ARG A 116 -4.73 -6.53 11.44
N THR A 117 -4.75 -6.78 10.13
CA THR A 117 -3.57 -6.70 9.26
C THR A 117 -2.98 -5.28 9.24
N ALA A 118 -3.82 -4.24 9.15
CA ALA A 118 -3.34 -2.86 9.21
C ALA A 118 -2.66 -2.54 10.55
N ILE A 119 -3.25 -2.98 11.66
CA ILE A 119 -2.68 -2.80 13.01
C ILE A 119 -1.36 -3.56 13.16
N ASP A 120 -1.30 -4.80 12.65
CA ASP A 120 -0.08 -5.60 12.63
C ASP A 120 1.07 -4.90 11.89
N LEU A 121 0.78 -4.40 10.68
CA LEU A 121 1.74 -3.65 9.86
C LEU A 121 2.24 -2.41 10.60
N ALA A 122 1.35 -1.63 11.20
CA ALA A 122 1.68 -0.42 11.95
C ALA A 122 2.47 -0.70 13.25
N CYS A 123 2.18 -1.81 13.92
CA CYS A 123 2.87 -2.21 15.15
C CYS A 123 4.28 -2.71 14.88
N ARG A 124 4.52 -3.38 13.75
CA ARG A 124 5.78 -4.12 13.50
C ARG A 124 6.75 -3.40 12.56
N PHE A 125 6.26 -2.64 11.59
CA PHE A 125 7.12 -1.97 10.62
C PHE A 125 7.29 -0.46 10.88
N PRO A 126 8.39 0.16 10.44
CA PRO A 126 8.55 1.61 10.49
C PRO A 126 7.48 2.34 9.66
N PRO A 127 7.08 3.58 10.00
CA PRO A 127 6.03 4.33 9.30
C PRO A 127 6.23 4.45 7.78
N LYS A 128 7.49 4.59 7.33
CA LYS A 128 7.85 4.65 5.90
C LYS A 128 7.46 3.38 5.12
N VAL A 129 7.33 2.25 5.81
CA VAL A 129 6.95 0.95 5.23
C VAL A 129 5.49 0.66 5.52
N SER A 130 5.05 0.88 6.76
CA SER A 130 3.69 0.51 7.18
C SER A 130 2.62 1.40 6.55
N ILE A 131 2.81 2.72 6.44
CA ILE A 131 1.76 3.63 5.96
C ILE A 131 1.40 3.32 4.49
N PRO A 132 2.34 3.23 3.53
CA PRO A 132 1.99 2.87 2.16
C PRO A 132 1.35 1.49 2.03
N ALA A 133 1.79 0.52 2.85
CA ALA A 133 1.20 -0.82 2.86
C ALA A 133 -0.23 -0.81 3.38
N ILE A 134 -0.53 0.01 4.41
CA ILE A 134 -1.88 0.17 4.94
C ILE A 134 -2.75 0.93 3.94
N ASP A 135 -2.25 1.99 3.29
CA ASP A 135 -2.99 2.69 2.23
C ASP A 135 -3.41 1.72 1.11
N ALA A 136 -2.48 0.87 0.64
CA ALA A 136 -2.75 -0.17 -0.36
C ALA A 136 -3.81 -1.19 0.11
N LEU A 137 -3.71 -1.64 1.36
CA LEU A 137 -4.63 -2.60 1.96
C LEU A 137 -6.04 -2.03 2.11
N LEU A 138 -6.16 -0.82 2.62
CA LEU A 138 -7.45 -0.16 2.82
C LEU A 138 -8.15 0.08 1.47
N ARG A 139 -7.39 0.51 0.45
CA ARG A 139 -7.90 0.64 -0.92
C ARG A 139 -8.41 -0.68 -1.48
N ALA A 140 -7.61 -1.75 -1.38
CA ALA A 140 -7.96 -3.07 -1.90
C ALA A 140 -9.22 -3.66 -1.21
N THR A 141 -9.39 -3.38 0.07
CA THR A 141 -10.45 -3.96 0.90
C THR A 141 -11.65 -3.04 1.11
N LYS A 142 -11.63 -1.84 0.53
CA LYS A 142 -12.63 -0.78 0.71
C LYS A 142 -12.91 -0.46 2.18
N ARG A 143 -11.85 -0.49 3.00
CA ARG A 143 -11.89 -0.12 4.43
C ARG A 143 -11.35 1.27 4.63
N THR A 144 -11.73 1.89 5.72
CA THR A 144 -11.36 3.28 6.02
C THR A 144 -10.35 3.35 7.16
N ARG A 145 -9.62 4.47 7.22
CA ARG A 145 -8.80 4.78 8.41
C ARG A 145 -9.64 4.78 9.69
N ALA A 146 -10.89 5.25 9.62
CA ALA A 146 -11.78 5.32 10.77
C ALA A 146 -12.08 3.91 11.34
N ASP A 147 -12.28 2.92 10.48
CA ASP A 147 -12.47 1.52 10.89
C ASP A 147 -11.26 1.01 11.69
N VAL A 148 -10.04 1.32 11.23
CA VAL A 148 -8.81 0.90 11.92
C VAL A 148 -8.64 1.62 13.25
N LEU A 149 -8.89 2.93 13.29
CA LEU A 149 -8.81 3.73 14.52
C LEU A 149 -9.80 3.24 15.58
N ALA A 150 -11.02 2.85 15.17
CA ALA A 150 -12.03 2.31 16.08
C ALA A 150 -11.63 0.96 16.70
N ALA A 151 -10.83 0.15 16.00
CA ALA A 151 -10.35 -1.14 16.49
C ALA A 151 -9.10 -1.05 17.39
N LEU A 152 -8.32 0.04 17.31
CA LEU A 152 -7.08 0.21 18.08
C LEU A 152 -7.20 -0.02 19.61
N PRO A 153 -8.28 0.42 20.30
CA PRO A 153 -8.42 0.19 21.73
C PRO A 153 -8.39 -1.29 22.14
N ARG A 154 -8.87 -2.20 21.28
CA ARG A 154 -8.83 -3.67 21.53
C ARG A 154 -7.42 -4.23 21.61
N HIS A 155 -6.43 -3.50 21.09
CA HIS A 155 -5.01 -3.88 21.09
C HIS A 155 -4.17 -3.04 22.05
N ALA A 156 -4.79 -2.43 23.07
CA ALA A 156 -4.07 -1.72 24.12
C ALA A 156 -3.02 -2.62 24.78
N GLY A 157 -1.87 -2.05 25.14
CA GLY A 157 -0.74 -2.79 25.73
C GLY A 157 0.12 -3.59 24.74
N ARG A 158 -0.32 -3.76 23.47
CA ARG A 158 0.49 -4.46 22.46
C ARG A 158 1.78 -3.70 22.14
N LYS A 159 2.89 -4.42 22.00
CA LYS A 159 4.18 -3.85 21.60
C LYS A 159 4.04 -3.10 20.28
N GLY A 160 4.45 -1.84 20.26
CA GLY A 160 4.38 -0.99 19.07
C GLY A 160 3.07 -0.24 18.88
N ILE A 161 2.05 -0.43 19.74
CA ILE A 161 0.72 0.20 19.57
C ILE A 161 0.77 1.74 19.58
N VAL A 162 1.68 2.34 20.36
CA VAL A 162 1.87 3.80 20.40
C VAL A 162 2.37 4.32 19.06
N ARG A 163 3.32 3.62 18.43
CA ARG A 163 3.79 3.93 17.08
C ARG A 163 2.69 3.69 16.05
N ALA A 164 1.95 2.60 16.20
CA ALA A 164 0.86 2.25 15.31
C ALA A 164 -0.20 3.34 15.26
N ARG A 165 -0.62 3.87 16.41
CA ARG A 165 -1.59 4.98 16.49
C ARG A 165 -1.11 6.21 15.73
N LYS A 166 0.17 6.60 15.88
CA LYS A 166 0.76 7.73 15.15
C LYS A 166 0.81 7.47 13.64
N ALA A 167 1.17 6.25 13.23
CA ALA A 167 1.23 5.89 11.81
C ALA A 167 -0.15 5.84 11.17
N ILE A 168 -1.14 5.23 11.84
CA ILE A 168 -2.53 5.11 11.35
C ILE A 168 -3.21 6.48 11.25
N ALA A 169 -2.89 7.42 12.14
CA ALA A 169 -3.37 8.81 12.01
C ALA A 169 -2.88 9.49 10.71
N LEU A 170 -1.77 9.00 10.14
CA LEU A 170 -1.20 9.46 8.88
C LEU A 170 -1.58 8.57 7.69
N VAL A 171 -2.49 7.61 7.84
CA VAL A 171 -3.04 6.83 6.71
C VAL A 171 -4.14 7.65 6.03
N ASP A 172 -4.33 7.43 4.74
CA ASP A 172 -5.40 8.05 3.95
C ASP A 172 -6.33 6.97 3.39
N GLY A 173 -5.77 5.96 2.72
CA GLY A 173 -6.50 4.87 2.08
C GLY A 173 -6.86 5.13 0.62
N ALA A 174 -6.74 6.36 0.11
CA ALA A 174 -7.04 6.67 -1.30
C ALA A 174 -5.82 6.67 -2.22
N ALA A 175 -4.59 6.71 -1.69
CA ALA A 175 -3.36 6.74 -2.50
C ALA A 175 -3.28 5.57 -3.50
N GLN A 176 -2.95 5.86 -4.75
CA GLN A 176 -2.83 4.88 -5.84
C GLN A 176 -1.41 4.38 -6.04
N SER A 177 -0.45 4.85 -5.24
CA SER A 177 0.94 4.38 -5.29
C SER A 177 1.69 4.65 -3.98
N ARG A 178 2.82 3.95 -3.78
CA ARG A 178 3.76 4.22 -2.69
C ARG A 178 4.32 5.64 -2.76
N LYS A 179 4.42 6.22 -3.96
CA LYS A 179 5.01 7.55 -4.21
C LYS A 179 4.06 8.68 -3.84
N GLU A 180 2.77 8.53 -4.12
CA GLU A 180 1.75 9.46 -3.65
C GLU A 180 1.68 9.52 -2.12
N THR A 181 1.71 8.35 -1.47
CA THR A 181 1.80 8.27 0.00
C THR A 181 3.04 8.99 0.50
N TRP A 182 4.18 8.79 -0.16
CA TRP A 182 5.43 9.44 0.21
C TRP A 182 5.38 10.97 0.06
N LEU A 183 4.82 11.49 -1.04
CA LEU A 183 4.63 12.94 -1.24
C LEU A 183 3.74 13.53 -0.15
N ARG A 184 2.60 12.89 0.14
CA ARG A 184 1.69 13.30 1.21
C ARG A 184 2.40 13.40 2.56
N LEU A 185 3.15 12.37 2.93
CA LEU A 185 3.93 12.37 4.19
C LEU A 185 5.07 13.40 4.18
N LEU A 186 5.69 13.64 3.02
CA LEU A 186 6.71 14.67 2.86
C LEU A 186 6.14 16.07 3.11
N PHE A 187 4.98 16.38 2.53
CA PHE A 187 4.32 17.68 2.69
C PHE A 187 3.85 17.91 4.12
N LEU A 188 3.21 16.90 4.73
CA LEU A 188 2.82 16.96 6.15
C LEU A 188 4.03 17.19 7.07
N LYS A 189 5.16 16.51 6.79
CA LYS A 189 6.39 16.71 7.56
C LYS A 189 6.97 18.12 7.40
N ALA A 190 6.79 18.73 6.22
CA ALA A 190 7.23 20.10 5.94
C ALA A 190 6.28 21.18 6.50
N GLY A 191 5.20 20.79 7.18
CA GLY A 191 4.28 21.72 7.85
C GLY A 191 3.10 22.19 6.97
N TYR A 192 2.92 21.61 5.78
CA TYR A 192 1.74 21.91 4.96
C TYR A 192 0.49 21.20 5.51
N PRO A 193 -0.71 21.77 5.32
CA PRO A 193 -1.98 21.13 5.64
C PRO A 193 -2.13 19.77 4.94
N TRP A 194 -3.06 18.95 5.42
CA TRP A 194 -3.36 17.67 4.79
C TRP A 194 -3.84 17.87 3.34
N PRO A 195 -3.17 17.27 2.34
CA PRO A 195 -3.65 17.32 0.96
C PRO A 195 -4.81 16.34 0.76
N GLU A 196 -5.84 16.78 0.06
CA GLU A 196 -6.91 15.92 -0.44
C GLU A 196 -6.30 14.95 -1.46
N ALA A 197 -6.40 13.64 -1.22
CA ALA A 197 -5.98 12.63 -2.18
C ALA A 197 -7.00 12.54 -3.32
N GLN A 198 -6.53 12.28 -4.55
CA GLN A 198 -7.39 12.20 -5.73
C GLN A 198 -8.27 13.45 -5.89
N CYS A 199 -7.67 14.61 -5.67
CA CYS A 199 -8.38 15.89 -5.59
C CYS A 199 -8.99 16.22 -6.96
N ILE A 200 -10.32 16.26 -7.00
CA ILE A 200 -11.10 16.52 -8.22
C ILE A 200 -11.04 18.01 -8.57
N VAL A 201 -10.73 18.32 -9.82
CA VAL A 201 -10.78 19.67 -10.39
C VAL A 201 -12.07 19.84 -11.18
N TYR A 202 -12.82 20.89 -10.85
CA TYR A 202 -14.05 21.27 -11.54
C TYR A 202 -13.82 22.51 -12.40
N ASP A 203 -14.59 22.63 -13.48
CA ASP A 203 -14.72 23.87 -14.24
C ASP A 203 -15.64 24.89 -13.54
N ASP A 204 -15.77 26.08 -14.13
CA ASP A 204 -16.62 27.15 -13.60
C ASP A 204 -18.13 26.81 -13.61
N PHE A 205 -18.53 25.77 -14.34
CA PHE A 205 -19.91 25.27 -14.41
C PHE A 205 -20.16 24.06 -13.49
N GLY A 206 -19.13 23.62 -12.75
CA GLY A 206 -19.19 22.48 -11.85
C GLY A 206 -19.01 21.11 -12.51
N ALA A 207 -18.62 21.05 -13.78
CA ALA A 207 -18.29 19.79 -14.46
C ALA A 207 -16.87 19.33 -14.09
N GLU A 208 -16.68 18.01 -13.93
CA GLU A 208 -15.38 17.42 -13.62
C GLU A 208 -14.45 17.49 -14.84
N ILE A 209 -13.31 18.16 -14.67
CA ILE A 209 -12.21 18.16 -15.65
C ILE A 209 -11.34 16.91 -15.47
N GLY A 210 -11.17 16.47 -14.23
CA GLY A 210 -10.44 15.28 -13.83
C GLY A 210 -9.91 15.41 -12.41
N HIS A 211 -8.97 14.55 -12.03
CA HIS A 211 -8.33 14.58 -10.71
C HIS A 211 -6.81 14.65 -10.82
N VAL A 212 -6.19 15.16 -9.77
CA VAL A 212 -4.75 15.06 -9.52
C VAL A 212 -4.48 14.08 -8.38
N ASP A 213 -3.28 13.53 -8.29
CA ASP A 213 -2.92 12.56 -7.26
C ASP A 213 -3.20 13.05 -5.84
N GLY A 214 -2.94 14.33 -5.60
CA GLY A 214 -3.48 15.05 -4.46
C GLY A 214 -3.28 16.56 -4.55
N GLY A 215 -3.84 17.30 -3.60
CA GLY A 215 -3.76 18.75 -3.64
C GLY A 215 -4.50 19.47 -2.52
N TRP A 216 -4.54 20.79 -2.63
CA TRP A 216 -5.27 21.70 -1.76
C TRP A 216 -6.26 22.49 -2.61
N ARG A 217 -7.50 22.00 -2.67
CA ARG A 217 -8.59 22.57 -3.46
C ARG A 217 -8.82 24.05 -3.19
N ASP A 218 -8.86 24.45 -1.91
CA ASP A 218 -9.06 25.84 -1.48
C ASP A 218 -7.97 26.79 -1.97
N ARG A 219 -6.81 26.26 -2.35
CA ARG A 219 -5.68 27.03 -2.89
C ARG A 219 -5.46 26.81 -4.38
N LYS A 220 -6.26 25.94 -5.02
CA LYS A 220 -6.06 25.50 -6.40
C LYS A 220 -4.61 25.03 -6.65
N ILE A 221 -4.06 24.23 -5.74
CA ILE A 221 -2.72 23.62 -5.90
C ILE A 221 -2.89 22.11 -6.00
N GLY A 222 -2.47 21.52 -7.11
CA GLY A 222 -2.45 20.08 -7.33
C GLY A 222 -1.03 19.54 -7.50
N TYR A 223 -0.80 18.27 -7.19
CA TYR A 223 0.44 17.59 -7.50
C TYR A 223 0.18 16.21 -8.13
N GLU A 224 1.11 15.79 -8.98
CA GLU A 224 1.11 14.49 -9.66
C GLU A 224 2.50 13.87 -9.57
N TYR A 225 2.58 12.56 -9.37
CA TYR A 225 3.81 11.79 -9.44
C TYR A 225 3.81 10.91 -10.69
N GLN A 226 4.62 11.31 -11.67
CA GLN A 226 4.79 10.59 -12.91
C GLN A 226 5.65 9.34 -12.67
N GLY A 227 5.06 8.17 -12.93
CA GLY A 227 5.79 6.90 -12.97
C GLY A 227 6.67 6.78 -14.20
N GLU A 228 7.34 5.63 -14.37
CA GLU A 228 7.93 5.27 -15.66
C GLU A 228 6.77 4.97 -16.62
N HIS A 229 6.32 5.99 -17.37
CA HIS A 229 5.23 5.85 -18.32
C HIS A 229 5.69 5.18 -19.61
N HIS A 230 4.87 4.25 -20.11
CA HIS A 230 4.94 3.71 -21.45
C HIS A 230 4.60 4.79 -22.49
N THR A 231 5.27 4.69 -23.64
CA THR A 231 5.23 5.59 -24.80
C THR A 231 3.92 5.49 -25.60
N ASP A 232 2.78 5.83 -24.98
CA ASP A 232 1.52 6.01 -25.72
C ASP A 232 1.26 7.51 -25.99
N ILE A 233 1.20 7.87 -27.27
CA ILE A 233 1.01 9.24 -27.74
C ILE A 233 -0.42 9.73 -27.44
N GLU A 234 -1.41 8.84 -27.46
CA GLU A 234 -2.81 9.21 -27.19
C GLU A 234 -2.98 9.58 -25.72
N GLN A 235 -2.45 8.76 -24.81
CA GLN A 235 -2.43 9.03 -23.38
C GLN A 235 -1.70 10.35 -23.07
N LEU A 236 -0.53 10.57 -23.68
CA LEU A 236 0.23 11.82 -23.52
C LEU A 236 -0.59 13.05 -23.95
N THR A 237 -1.27 12.96 -25.10
CA THR A 237 -2.09 14.05 -25.63
C THR A 237 -3.26 14.37 -24.70
N TYR A 238 -3.92 13.33 -24.17
CA TYR A 238 -4.98 13.47 -23.19
C TYR A 238 -4.48 14.16 -21.91
N ASP A 239 -3.34 13.72 -21.36
CA ASP A 239 -2.78 14.29 -20.13
C ASP A 239 -2.36 15.75 -20.29
N ILE A 240 -1.81 16.14 -21.44
CA ILE A 240 -1.49 17.56 -21.74
C ILE A 240 -2.76 18.41 -21.71
N ARG A 241 -3.81 17.99 -22.45
CA ARG A 241 -5.08 18.74 -22.52
C ARG A 241 -5.76 18.84 -21.16
N ARG A 242 -5.72 17.77 -20.36
CA ARG A 242 -6.28 17.74 -19.01
C ARG A 242 -5.58 18.75 -18.11
N VAL A 243 -4.25 18.78 -18.12
CA VAL A 243 -3.47 19.69 -17.29
C VAL A 243 -3.64 21.16 -17.73
N ASP A 244 -3.72 21.41 -19.03
CA ASP A 244 -3.96 22.77 -19.54
C ASP A 244 -5.35 23.29 -19.14
N ALA A 245 -6.40 22.46 -19.25
CA ALA A 245 -7.74 22.81 -18.76
C ALA A 245 -7.75 23.11 -17.24
N MET A 246 -7.02 22.34 -16.43
CA MET A 246 -6.88 22.62 -15.00
C MET A 246 -6.19 23.97 -14.74
N ARG A 247 -5.17 24.31 -15.53
CA ARG A 247 -4.45 25.60 -15.44
C ARG A 247 -5.34 26.78 -15.82
N GLU A 248 -6.19 26.63 -16.83
CA GLU A 248 -7.19 27.63 -17.22
C GLU A 248 -8.14 27.94 -16.06
N MET A 249 -8.47 26.94 -15.22
CA MET A 249 -9.26 27.13 -13.99
C MET A 249 -8.46 27.73 -12.83
N GLY A 250 -7.23 28.19 -13.07
CA GLY A 250 -6.36 28.83 -12.09
C GLY A 250 -5.60 27.87 -11.18
N TRP A 251 -5.52 26.58 -11.54
CA TRP A 251 -4.74 25.61 -10.77
C TRP A 251 -3.26 25.66 -11.07
N ILE A 252 -2.45 25.57 -10.02
CA ILE A 252 -1.02 25.31 -10.12
C ILE A 252 -0.81 23.80 -9.99
N ILE A 253 -0.51 23.13 -11.11
CA ILE A 253 -0.26 21.68 -11.15
C ILE A 253 1.25 21.40 -11.08
N LEU A 254 1.68 20.71 -10.02
CA LEU A 254 3.07 20.33 -9.76
C LEU A 254 3.34 18.88 -10.14
N GLN A 255 4.05 18.66 -11.24
CA GLN A 255 4.43 17.30 -11.67
C GLN A 255 5.82 16.92 -11.18
N PHE A 256 5.95 15.77 -10.53
CA PHE A 256 7.20 15.23 -9.99
C PHE A 256 7.53 13.87 -10.60
N THR A 257 8.82 13.55 -10.65
CA THR A 257 9.35 12.30 -11.21
C THR A 257 10.27 11.60 -10.21
N CYS A 258 10.79 10.43 -10.56
CA CYS A 258 11.84 9.76 -9.80
C CYS A 258 13.16 10.54 -9.73
N ARG A 259 13.38 11.50 -10.63
CA ARG A 259 14.59 12.35 -10.66
C ARG A 259 14.51 13.56 -9.75
N ASP A 260 13.32 13.91 -9.27
CA ASP A 260 13.12 15.05 -8.38
C ASP A 260 13.55 14.70 -6.95
N GLY A 261 14.55 15.41 -6.45
CA GLY A 261 14.97 15.34 -5.05
C GLY A 261 13.98 16.02 -4.10
N THR A 262 14.01 15.62 -2.83
CA THR A 262 13.13 16.17 -1.78
C THR A 262 13.20 17.70 -1.68
N ALA A 263 14.39 18.29 -1.76
CA ALA A 263 14.55 19.74 -1.70
C ALA A 263 13.90 20.46 -2.89
N ALA A 264 14.03 19.92 -4.10
CA ALA A 264 13.43 20.49 -5.31
C ALA A 264 11.89 20.44 -5.25
N ILE A 265 11.35 19.31 -4.79
CA ILE A 265 9.90 19.13 -4.58
C ILE A 265 9.36 20.19 -3.61
N LEU A 266 9.98 20.34 -2.44
CA LEU A 266 9.55 21.30 -1.43
C LEU A 266 9.72 22.75 -1.89
N ALA A 267 10.77 23.08 -2.63
CA ALA A 267 10.98 24.42 -3.18
C ALA A 267 9.90 24.79 -4.21
N ARG A 268 9.53 23.85 -5.09
CA ARG A 268 8.44 24.05 -6.06
C ARG A 268 7.09 24.22 -5.37
N LEU A 269 6.82 23.41 -4.34
CA LEU A 269 5.61 23.58 -3.54
C LEU A 269 5.57 24.93 -2.83
N ALA A 270 6.67 25.35 -2.19
CA ALA A 270 6.75 26.65 -1.51
C ALA A 270 6.49 27.82 -2.46
N LYS A 271 7.03 27.76 -3.69
CA LYS A 271 6.77 28.77 -4.73
C LYS A 271 5.29 28.82 -5.12
N ALA A 272 4.65 27.66 -5.35
CA ALA A 272 3.23 27.58 -5.65
C ALA A 272 2.37 28.12 -4.49
N TRP A 273 2.76 27.80 -3.26
CA TRP A 273 2.09 28.23 -2.03
C TRP A 273 2.11 29.74 -1.85
N ALA A 274 3.26 30.38 -2.14
CA ALA A 274 3.42 31.82 -2.07
C ALA A 274 2.57 32.54 -3.14
N ALA A 275 2.55 32.02 -4.38
CA ALA A 275 1.76 32.58 -5.47
C ALA A 275 0.26 32.66 -5.13
N GLN A 276 -0.30 31.61 -4.51
CA GLN A 276 -1.71 31.56 -4.12
C GLN A 276 -2.03 32.24 -2.78
N SER A 277 -1.01 32.69 -2.04
CA SER A 277 -1.22 33.51 -0.83
C SER A 277 -1.29 35.01 -1.16
N GLY A 278 -0.75 35.44 -2.30
CA GLY A 278 -0.75 36.84 -2.76
C GLY A 278 -2.01 37.25 -3.53
N SER A 279 -2.79 36.30 -4.05
CA SER A 279 -4.03 36.55 -4.82
C SER A 279 -5.25 36.88 -3.95
N GLY A 280 -5.15 36.84 -2.62
CA GLY A 280 -6.25 37.04 -1.69
C GLY A 280 -6.33 38.43 -1.02
N VAL A 281 -5.55 39.43 -1.46
CA VAL A 281 -5.49 40.77 -0.84
C VAL A 281 -6.15 41.88 -1.69
N GLU A 282 -6.64 41.59 -2.89
CA GLU A 282 -7.32 42.58 -3.75
C GLU A 282 -8.84 42.34 -3.84
N ASP A 283 -9.60 42.43 -2.73
CA ASP A 283 -11.02 42.84 -2.79
C ASP A 283 -11.67 43.16 -1.43
N ARG A 284 -11.08 44.09 -0.63
CA ARG A 284 -11.76 44.67 0.55
C ARG A 284 -11.55 46.18 0.71
N SER A 285 -11.55 46.88 -0.42
CA SER A 285 -11.58 48.35 -0.43
C SER A 285 -12.47 48.87 -1.56
N ALA A 286 -13.74 48.49 -1.54
CA ALA A 286 -14.81 49.17 -2.26
C ALA A 286 -16.16 48.84 -1.63
N MET A 287 -16.45 49.43 -0.46
CA MET A 287 -17.77 49.90 -0.04
C MET A 287 -17.65 50.75 1.23
#